data_AF-A0A242W6A1-F1
#
_entry.id   AF-A0A242W6A1-F1
#
_cell.length_a   1.000
_cell.length_b   1.000
_cell.length_c   1.000
_cell.angle_alpha   90.00
_cell.angle_beta   90.00
_cell.angle_gamma   90.00
#
_symmetry.space_group_name_H-M   'P 1'
#
loop_
_entity.id
_entity.type
_entity.pdbx_description
1 polymer ?
#
loop_
_entity_poly.entity_id
_entity_poly.type
_entity_poly.pdbx_seq_one_letter_code
_entity_poly.pdbx_strand_id
1 'polypeptide(L)' 'MQKVIVVNGYWHSSNGKWKDTTEELNGLLAEGWKVVNIAPMGAYGFGYDATGNTGNSDHGFASIVVIEK' A
#
# COMPACT_ATOMS: atom_id res chain seq x y z
N MET A 1 -1.89 13.29 19.61
CA MET A 1 -2.98 13.21 18.60
C MET A 1 -2.79 11.94 17.80
N GLN A 2 -3.87 11.22 17.46
CA GLN A 2 -3.79 10.00 16.65
C GLN A 2 -4.31 10.25 15.23
N LYS A 3 -3.72 9.56 14.25
CA LYS A 3 -4.17 9.50 12.85
C LYS A 3 -4.19 8.06 12.37
N VAL A 4 -5.07 7.80 11.40
CA VAL A 4 -5.20 6.51 10.73
C VAL A 4 -4.87 6.71 9.26
N ILE A 5 -3.96 5.89 8.73
CA ILE A 5 -3.52 5.92 7.33
C ILE A 5 -3.77 4.53 6.75
N VAL A 6 -4.31 4.48 5.54
CA VAL A 6 -4.37 3.24 4.77
C VAL A 6 -3.19 3.24 3.82
N VAL A 7 -2.32 2.24 3.96
CA VAL A 7 -1.24 2.01 3.00
C VAL A 7 -1.55 0.76 2.20
N ASN A 8 -1.31 0.84 0.90
CA ASN A 8 -1.52 -0.27 -0.01
C ASN A 8 -0.36 -0.33 -0.99
N GLY A 9 -0.02 -1.54 -1.42
CA GLY A 9 0.98 -1.73 -2.45
C GLY A 9 0.73 -2.99 -3.25
N TYR A 10 1.24 -3.01 -4.47
CA TYR A 10 1.07 -4.11 -5.40
C TYR A 10 2.27 -4.24 -6.34
N TRP A 11 2.50 -5.45 -6.82
CA TRP A 11 3.45 -5.70 -7.90
C TRP A 11 2.79 -5.39 -9.25
N HIS A 12 3.36 -4.46 -10.01
CA HIS A 12 2.85 -4.11 -11.32
C HIS A 12 3.63 -4.87 -12.40
N SER A 13 3.03 -5.95 -12.90
CA SER A 13 3.71 -6.92 -13.76
C SER A 13 4.21 -6.34 -15.09
N SER A 14 3.50 -5.36 -15.66
CA SER A 14 3.81 -4.83 -17.01
C SER A 14 5.09 -4.00 -17.06
N ASN A 15 5.53 -3.44 -15.93
CA ASN A 15 6.81 -2.73 -15.84
C ASN A 15 7.78 -3.36 -14.82
N GLY A 16 7.39 -4.48 -14.19
CA GLY A 16 8.22 -5.20 -13.22
C GLY A 16 8.59 -4.34 -12.01
N LYS A 17 7.69 -3.47 -11.54
CA LYS A 17 7.95 -2.57 -10.41
C LYS A 17 6.90 -2.72 -9.33
N TRP A 18 7.35 -2.58 -8.08
CA TRP A 18 6.49 -2.36 -6.93
C TRP A 18 5.91 -0.95 -6.97
N LYS A 19 4.62 -0.82 -6.67
CA LYS A 19 3.92 0.47 -6.53
C LYS A 19 3.16 0.47 -5.21
N ASP A 20 3.24 1.55 -4.44
CA ASP A 20 2.52 1.69 -3.18
C ASP A 20 2.13 3.14 -2.86
N THR A 21 1.37 3.32 -1.77
CA THR A 21 0.89 4.60 -1.26
C THR A 21 1.61 5.03 0.02
N THR A 22 2.86 4.59 0.22
CA THR A 22 3.59 4.84 1.49
C THR A 22 4.14 6.26 1.63
N GLU A 23 4.08 7.09 0.58
CA GLU A 23 4.66 8.44 0.55
C GLU A 23 4.14 9.35 1.69
N GLU A 24 2.82 9.35 1.94
CA GLU A 24 2.23 10.13 3.05
C GLU A 24 2.72 9.63 4.41
N LEU A 25 2.69 8.31 4.63
CA LEU A 25 3.17 7.70 5.87
C LEU A 25 4.64 8.07 6.11
N ASN A 26 5.50 7.95 5.08
CA ASN A 26 6.91 8.27 5.18
C ASN A 26 7.15 9.75 5.53
N GLY A 27 6.38 10.67 4.96
CA GLY A 27 6.44 12.09 5.31
C GLY A 27 6.11 12.34 6.78
N LEU A 28 5.04 11.72 7.29
CA LEU A 28 4.63 11.87 8.68
C LEU A 28 5.65 11.23 9.65
N LEU A 29 6.24 10.09 9.29
CA LEU A 29 7.31 9.49 10.08
C LEU A 29 8.55 10.40 10.13
N ALA A 30 8.91 11.04 9.01
CA ALA A 30 10.02 12.01 8.97
C ALA A 30 9.75 13.27 9.84
N GLU A 31 8.48 13.65 10.00
CA GLU A 31 8.07 14.71 10.92
C GLU A 31 8.05 14.27 12.40
N GLY A 32 8.35 13.01 12.71
CA GLY A 32 8.40 12.48 14.08
C GLY A 32 7.10 11.87 14.59
N TRP A 33 6.14 11.57 13.72
CA TRP A 33 5.03 10.69 14.08
C TRP A 33 5.55 9.26 14.33
N LYS A 34 4.87 8.51 15.20
CA LYS A 34 5.24 7.14 15.56
C LYS A 34 4.13 6.18 15.21
N VAL A 35 4.46 5.04 14.62
CA VAL A 35 3.51 3.93 14.44
C VAL A 35 3.21 3.30 15.79
N VAL A 36 1.92 3.15 16.11
CA VAL A 36 1.47 2.50 17.34
C VAL A 36 0.66 1.23 17.10
N ASN A 37 0.06 1.09 15.92
CA ASN A 37 -0.60 -0.15 15.54
C ASN A 37 -0.59 -0.34 14.01
N ILE A 38 -0.56 -1.59 13.58
CA ILE A 38 -0.70 -1.99 12.17
C ILE A 38 -1.70 -3.15 12.12
N ALA A 39 -2.76 -2.98 11.35
CA ALA A 39 -3.69 -4.06 11.03
C ALA A 39 -3.51 -4.44 9.55
N PRO A 40 -2.91 -5.62 9.26
CA PRO A 40 -2.78 -6.10 7.90
C PRO A 40 -4.17 -6.43 7.34
N MET A 41 -4.38 -6.06 6.09
CA MET A 41 -5.56 -6.39 5.30
C MET A 41 -5.12 -7.20 4.08
N GLY A 42 -5.89 -8.23 3.74
CA GLY A 42 -5.73 -8.88 2.44
C GLY A 42 -6.01 -7.88 1.33
N ALA A 43 -5.18 -7.85 0.29
CA ALA A 43 -5.44 -7.09 -0.92
C ALA A 43 -5.32 -8.01 -2.13
N TYR A 44 -6.36 -7.99 -2.97
CA TYR A 44 -6.38 -8.64 -4.28
C TYR A 44 -6.58 -7.55 -5.33
N GLY A 45 -5.60 -7.39 -6.22
CA GLY A 45 -5.72 -6.56 -7.41
C GLY A 45 -5.98 -7.43 -8.64
N PHE A 46 -7.05 -7.16 -9.38
CA PHE A 46 -7.22 -7.69 -10.74
C PHE A 46 -6.60 -6.70 -11.72
N GLY A 47 -5.44 -7.06 -12.29
CA GLY A 47 -4.81 -6.29 -13.36
C GLY A 47 -5.26 -6.78 -14.74
N TYR A 48 -5.58 -5.85 -15.63
CA TYR A 48 -5.63 -6.12 -17.08
C TYR A 48 -4.26 -5.83 -17.66
N ASP A 49 -3.68 -6.77 -18.40
CA ASP A 49 -2.52 -6.42 -19.22
C ASP A 49 -2.95 -5.53 -20.41
N ALA A 50 -1.96 -4.94 -21.10
CA ALA A 50 -2.22 -4.08 -22.26
C ALA A 50 -2.89 -4.81 -23.44
N THR A 51 -3.00 -6.15 -23.37
CA THR A 51 -3.67 -7.00 -24.36
C THR A 51 -5.08 -7.41 -23.93
N GLY A 52 -5.58 -6.90 -22.80
CA GLY A 52 -6.92 -7.21 -22.29
C GLY A 52 -7.06 -8.61 -21.71
N ASN A 53 -5.95 -9.36 -21.52
CA ASN A 53 -6.00 -10.64 -20.85
C ASN A 53 -6.11 -10.43 -19.34
N THR A 54 -7.09 -11.09 -18.72
CA THR A 54 -7.21 -11.23 -17.26
C THR A 54 -6.21 -12.28 -16.80
N GLY A 55 -4.92 -11.93 -16.79
CA GLY A 55 -3.83 -12.90 -16.58
C GLY A 55 -3.05 -12.70 -15.30
N ASN A 56 -2.85 -11.47 -14.84
CA ASN A 56 -2.01 -11.22 -13.68
C ASN A 56 -2.84 -10.79 -12.48
N SER A 57 -2.91 -11.71 -11.52
CA SER A 57 -3.24 -11.37 -10.15
C SER A 57 -2.14 -10.43 -9.66
N ASP A 58 -2.42 -9.13 -9.56
CA ASP A 58 -1.50 -8.22 -8.91
C ASP A 58 -1.59 -8.53 -7.41
N HIS A 59 -0.66 -9.35 -6.95
CA HIS A 59 -0.50 -9.66 -5.53
C HIS A 59 -0.05 -8.40 -4.82
N GLY A 60 -0.79 -8.02 -3.79
CA GLY A 60 -0.55 -6.80 -3.05
C GLY A 60 -0.79 -6.95 -1.55
N PHE A 61 -0.60 -5.86 -0.84
CA PHE A 61 -1.01 -5.71 0.54
C PHE A 61 -1.88 -4.48 0.68
N ALA A 62 -2.71 -4.49 1.72
CA ALA A 62 -3.27 -3.28 2.31
C ALA A 62 -3.03 -3.36 3.82
N SER A 63 -2.86 -2.23 4.48
CA SER A 63 -2.74 -2.17 5.93
C SER A 63 -3.33 -0.87 6.44
N ILE A 64 -4.02 -0.96 7.58
CA ILE A 64 -4.38 0.22 8.36
C ILE A 64 -3.22 0.47 9.33
N VAL A 65 -2.65 1.66 9.26
CA VAL A 65 -1.54 2.10 10.12
C VAL A 65 -2.06 3.21 11.02
N VAL A 66 -1.99 2.98 12.33
CA VAL A 66 -2.31 4.00 13.33
C VAL A 66 -1.00 4.64 13.76
N ILE A 67 -0.94 5.97 13.66
CA ILE A 67 0.20 6.77 14.07
C ILE A 67 -0.20 7.79 15.13
N GLU A 68 0.76 8.21 15.95
CA GLU A 68 0.57 9.26 16.95
C GLU A 68 1.72 10.27 16.97
N LYS A 69 1.40 11.49 17.41
CA LYS A 69 2.35 12.58 17.67
C LYS A 69 1.84 13.50 18.77
#